data_AF-A0A2G5EMI1-F1
#
_entry.id   AF-A0A2G5EMI1-F1
#
_cell.length_a   1.000
_cell.length_b   1.000
_cell.length_c   1.000
_cell.angle_alpha   90.00
_cell.angle_beta   90.00
_cell.angle_gamma   90.00
#
_symmetry.space_group_name_H-M   'P 1'
#
loop_
_entity.id
_entity.type
_entity.pdbx_description
1 polymer ?
#
loop_
_entity_poly.entity_id
_entity_poly.type
_entity_poly.pdbx_seq_one_letter_code
_entity_poly.pdbx_strand_id
1 'polypeptide(L)'
;MKDLIQFHALTIKTGRIQDPIVAAEILRFSALSGHGNLEYARLVFNEMKRPNCFSYNTIIRAYSESENESLEALVIFDQMLCDEFVEPNRFTYPSVLKACVKIRGIEEGKQIHGQIVKCGVELDSDDFVVSNLVRMYAVCGVMDVARRLFETCVVGDGELVSEGNVVLWNVLIDGYVRIGEFESARKLFDMMPHRSVVSWNSMIAGYAQHGFFKEAVEIFREMQMRNECLNYVTLVSVLPAISRLGALELGKWVHVHAERNAIKLDDVLGSALIDMYSKCGSIEKALQLFERLPYKNVVTWNAIIGGLAMHGRAKDALDYFSNMEQSAVKPSDVSYIAVLTACSHAGLVDEGRSYFEQMVRVVGLKPRIEHYGCMVDLLGRAGLLEEAEKLILSMPIKPDDVIWKALLGACRLHGHIEMGQRVGKRLIELAPHDSGCYVALSNMYASFGNWVSVAKTRLRMKELNIKKVPGCSWIEIDGTINEFVVEDDSHPRAQEINLMLEETTTKLRMAGYKPDTTHVLLNIDEEDKEGALYYHSEKIAIAFGLISTGPKTQLQIVKNLRICGDCHASIKLISKIYDRRIIVRDRSRFHHFENGFCSCMDYW
;
A
#
# COMPACT_ATOMS: atom_id res chain seq x y z
N MET A 1 -33.52 -17.90 16.11
CA MET A 1 -33.03 -19.19 16.64
C MET A 1 -34.00 -19.88 17.60
N LYS A 2 -34.52 -19.23 18.66
CA LYS A 2 -35.50 -19.86 19.56
C LYS A 2 -36.71 -20.46 18.83
N ASP A 3 -37.32 -19.69 17.93
CA ASP A 3 -38.52 -20.14 17.18
C ASP A 3 -38.19 -21.30 16.22
N LEU A 4 -36.99 -21.29 15.63
CA LEU A 4 -36.51 -22.39 14.77
C LEU A 4 -36.34 -23.68 15.57
N ILE A 5 -35.78 -23.61 16.78
CA ILE A 5 -35.61 -24.76 17.66
C ILE A 5 -36.97 -25.32 18.09
N GLN A 6 -37.94 -24.46 18.40
CA GLN A 6 -39.32 -24.88 18.69
C GLN A 6 -39.99 -25.54 17.49
N PHE A 7 -39.81 -24.98 16.29
CA PHE A 7 -40.31 -25.57 15.05
C PHE A 7 -39.65 -26.92 14.75
N HIS A 8 -38.34 -27.04 14.92
CA HIS A 8 -37.61 -28.30 14.74
C HIS A 8 -38.07 -29.36 15.76
N ALA A 9 -38.26 -29.00 17.03
CA ALA A 9 -38.81 -29.92 18.03
C ALA A 9 -40.22 -30.40 17.66
N LEU A 10 -41.06 -29.52 17.07
CA LEU A 10 -42.38 -29.88 16.59
C LEU A 10 -42.31 -30.83 15.39
N THR A 11 -41.40 -30.62 14.43
CA THR A 11 -41.23 -31.51 13.27
C THR A 11 -40.67 -32.87 13.67
N ILE A 12 -39.81 -32.94 14.70
CA ILE A 12 -39.39 -34.20 15.32
C ILE A 12 -40.60 -34.91 15.95
N LYS A 13 -41.34 -34.22 16.83
CA LYS A 13 -42.49 -34.79 17.56
C LYS A 13 -43.60 -35.28 16.62
N THR A 14 -43.79 -34.62 15.48
CA THR A 14 -44.79 -34.98 14.47
C THR A 14 -44.28 -35.96 13.42
N GLY A 15 -43.01 -36.40 13.50
CA GLY A 15 -42.38 -37.30 12.53
C GLY A 15 -42.10 -36.68 11.16
N ARG A 16 -42.44 -35.40 10.95
CA ARG A 16 -42.26 -34.67 9.69
C ARG A 16 -40.81 -34.36 9.36
N ILE A 17 -39.89 -34.46 10.33
CA ILE A 17 -38.44 -34.31 10.09
C ILE A 17 -37.89 -35.41 9.15
N GLN A 18 -38.61 -36.52 8.98
CA GLN A 18 -38.23 -37.58 8.03
C GLN A 18 -38.47 -37.19 6.57
N ASP A 19 -39.21 -36.09 6.31
CA ASP A 19 -39.35 -35.51 4.97
C ASP A 19 -38.05 -34.77 4.60
N PRO A 20 -37.31 -35.21 3.56
CA PRO A 20 -36.06 -34.60 3.15
C PRO A 20 -36.17 -33.12 2.82
N ILE A 21 -37.33 -32.64 2.38
CA ILE A 21 -37.55 -31.22 2.02
C ILE A 21 -37.67 -30.38 3.29
N VAL A 22 -38.43 -30.86 4.27
CA VAL A 22 -38.61 -30.17 5.56
C VAL A 22 -37.29 -30.10 6.32
N ALA A 23 -36.55 -31.21 6.37
CA ALA A 23 -35.23 -31.26 6.99
C ALA A 23 -34.22 -30.35 6.28
N ALA A 24 -34.20 -30.35 4.94
CA ALA A 24 -33.33 -29.48 4.14
C ALA A 24 -33.61 -27.98 4.36
N GLU A 25 -34.86 -27.56 4.52
CA GLU A 25 -35.18 -26.14 4.74
C GLU A 25 -34.83 -25.69 6.17
N ILE A 26 -35.03 -26.56 7.18
CA ILE A 26 -34.55 -26.30 8.55
C ILE A 26 -33.01 -26.17 8.54
N LEU A 27 -32.33 -27.09 7.84
CA LEU A 27 -30.88 -27.06 7.67
C LEU A 27 -30.43 -25.76 7.02
N ARG A 28 -31.02 -25.38 5.88
CA ARG A 28 -30.72 -24.13 5.16
C ARG A 28 -30.87 -22.90 6.05
N PHE A 29 -31.97 -22.79 6.80
CA PHE A 29 -32.19 -21.67 7.70
C PHE A 29 -31.17 -21.67 8.86
N SER A 30 -30.86 -22.85 9.42
CA SER A 30 -29.89 -22.96 10.50
C SER A 30 -28.45 -22.67 10.07
N ALA A 31 -28.10 -22.97 8.82
CA ALA A 31 -26.73 -22.88 8.31
C ALA A 31 -26.41 -21.56 7.61
N LEU A 32 -27.36 -20.98 6.86
CA LEU A 32 -27.12 -19.85 5.94
C LEU A 32 -27.84 -18.55 6.33
N SER A 33 -28.66 -18.53 7.38
CA SER A 33 -29.29 -17.28 7.83
C SER A 33 -28.31 -16.39 8.59
N GLY A 34 -28.53 -15.08 8.61
CA GLY A 34 -27.71 -14.13 9.37
C GLY A 34 -27.70 -14.35 10.90
N HIS A 35 -28.51 -15.28 11.40
CA HIS A 35 -28.56 -15.71 12.80
C HIS A 35 -28.34 -17.23 12.94
N GLY A 36 -27.74 -17.86 11.93
CA GLY A 36 -27.49 -19.30 11.88
C GLY A 36 -26.50 -19.77 12.95
N ASN A 37 -26.55 -21.07 13.25
CA ASN A 37 -25.61 -21.74 14.16
C ASN A 37 -25.15 -23.02 13.46
N LEU A 38 -23.87 -23.08 13.09
CA LEU A 38 -23.28 -24.18 12.33
C LEU A 38 -23.24 -25.49 13.13
N GLU A 39 -22.98 -25.44 14.43
CA GLU A 39 -23.04 -26.63 15.30
C GLU A 39 -24.45 -27.23 15.33
N TYR A 40 -25.47 -26.37 15.45
CA TYR A 40 -26.86 -26.81 15.41
C TYR A 40 -27.26 -27.33 14.03
N ALA A 41 -26.83 -26.66 12.96
CA ALA A 41 -27.02 -27.14 11.59
C ALA A 41 -26.41 -28.54 11.38
N ARG A 42 -25.23 -28.79 11.95
CA ARG A 42 -24.57 -30.10 11.91
C ARG A 42 -25.37 -31.17 12.64
N LEU A 43 -25.94 -30.86 13.79
CA LEU A 43 -26.84 -31.77 14.50
C LEU A 43 -28.08 -32.11 13.67
N VAL A 44 -28.72 -31.10 13.07
CA VAL A 44 -29.87 -31.31 12.16
C VAL A 44 -29.48 -32.22 11.00
N PHE A 45 -28.31 -31.98 10.38
CA PHE A 45 -27.80 -32.79 9.27
C PHE A 45 -27.56 -34.25 9.67
N ASN A 46 -26.93 -34.50 10.83
CA ASN A 46 -26.65 -35.85 11.32
C ASN A 46 -27.93 -36.66 11.64
N GLU A 47 -29.04 -35.99 11.97
CA GLU A 47 -30.35 -36.63 12.22
C GLU A 47 -31.10 -37.01 10.93
N MET A 48 -30.63 -36.55 9.76
CA MET A 48 -31.25 -36.88 8.47
C MET A 48 -30.93 -38.31 8.07
N LYS A 49 -31.94 -39.20 8.05
CA LYS A 49 -31.76 -40.61 7.65
C LYS A 49 -31.35 -40.80 6.18
N ARG A 50 -31.75 -39.87 5.32
CA ARG A 50 -31.43 -39.88 3.88
C ARG A 50 -31.13 -38.45 3.42
N PRO A 51 -29.90 -37.94 3.67
CA PRO A 51 -29.49 -36.66 3.15
C PRO A 51 -29.48 -36.70 1.61
N ASN A 52 -29.94 -35.63 0.98
CA ASN A 52 -29.89 -35.49 -0.48
C ASN A 52 -28.77 -34.52 -0.88
N CYS A 53 -28.46 -34.43 -2.17
CA CYS A 53 -27.42 -33.54 -2.70
C CYS A 53 -27.61 -32.07 -2.27
N PHE A 54 -28.85 -31.59 -2.17
CA PHE A 54 -29.14 -30.23 -1.68
C PHE A 54 -28.73 -30.03 -0.22
N SER A 55 -28.96 -31.03 0.64
CA SER A 55 -28.60 -31.00 2.06
C SER A 55 -27.08 -31.00 2.24
N TYR A 56 -26.37 -31.88 1.51
CA TYR A 56 -24.90 -31.88 1.46
C TYR A 56 -24.35 -30.54 0.95
N ASN A 57 -24.83 -30.03 -0.19
CA ASN A 57 -24.38 -28.75 -0.74
C ASN A 57 -24.63 -27.58 0.21
N THR A 58 -25.75 -27.59 0.95
CA THR A 58 -26.10 -26.55 1.92
C THR A 58 -25.11 -26.52 3.08
N ILE A 59 -24.81 -27.68 3.69
CA ILE A 59 -23.90 -27.73 4.84
C ILE A 59 -22.44 -27.53 4.42
N ILE A 60 -22.00 -28.08 3.27
CA ILE A 60 -20.65 -27.86 2.71
C ILE A 60 -20.45 -26.37 2.43
N ARG A 61 -21.44 -25.71 1.81
CA ARG A 61 -21.38 -24.27 1.55
C ARG A 61 -21.25 -23.47 2.85
N ALA A 62 -22.06 -23.78 3.85
CA ALA A 62 -22.04 -23.08 5.13
C ALA A 62 -20.67 -23.18 5.83
N TYR A 63 -20.09 -24.38 5.88
CA TYR A 63 -18.72 -24.57 6.40
C TYR A 63 -17.65 -23.92 5.51
N SER A 64 -17.80 -23.93 4.18
CA SER A 64 -16.86 -23.21 3.30
C SER A 64 -16.93 -21.68 3.45
N GLU A 65 -18.05 -21.15 3.96
CA GLU A 65 -18.25 -19.72 4.23
C GLU A 65 -17.76 -19.33 5.63
N SER A 66 -17.67 -20.26 6.58
CA SER A 66 -17.14 -20.03 7.93
C SER A 66 -15.64 -19.75 7.96
N GLU A 67 -15.17 -18.94 8.91
CA GLU A 67 -13.77 -18.53 8.99
C GLU A 67 -12.84 -19.62 9.54
N ASN A 68 -13.32 -20.44 10.49
CA ASN A 68 -12.47 -21.36 11.25
C ASN A 68 -12.77 -22.85 11.01
N GLU A 69 -13.89 -23.18 10.36
CA GLU A 69 -14.37 -24.57 10.22
C GLU A 69 -14.42 -24.99 8.74
N SER A 70 -13.50 -24.49 7.92
CA SER A 70 -13.46 -24.82 6.50
C SER A 70 -12.97 -26.26 6.24
N LEU A 71 -12.26 -26.88 7.18
CA LEU A 71 -11.83 -28.27 7.07
C LEU A 71 -13.03 -29.23 7.13
N GLU A 72 -14.05 -28.88 7.91
CA GLU A 72 -15.28 -29.63 8.10
C GLU A 72 -16.08 -29.73 6.81
N ALA A 73 -15.96 -28.74 5.90
CA ALA A 73 -16.53 -28.83 4.56
C ALA A 73 -15.92 -29.98 3.75
N LEU A 74 -14.62 -30.25 3.89
CA LEU A 74 -13.94 -31.38 3.25
C LEU A 74 -14.34 -32.71 3.88
N VAL A 75 -14.51 -32.74 5.21
CA VAL A 75 -15.02 -33.93 5.92
C VAL A 75 -16.43 -34.29 5.49
N ILE A 76 -17.34 -33.31 5.34
CA ILE A 76 -18.67 -33.58 4.80
C ILE A 76 -18.59 -34.04 3.34
N PHE A 77 -17.70 -33.46 2.55
CA PHE A 77 -17.53 -33.87 1.16
C PHE A 77 -17.05 -35.34 1.06
N ASP A 78 -16.14 -35.76 1.92
CA ASP A 78 -15.73 -37.16 2.03
C ASP A 78 -16.89 -38.08 2.44
N GLN A 79 -17.74 -37.65 3.38
CA GLN A 79 -18.97 -38.35 3.73
C GLN A 79 -19.92 -38.50 2.53
N MET A 80 -20.06 -37.45 1.71
CA MET A 80 -20.86 -37.48 0.49
C MET A 80 -20.31 -38.47 -0.53
N LEU A 81 -18.97 -38.55 -0.69
CA LEU A 81 -18.33 -39.52 -1.59
C LEU A 81 -18.49 -40.97 -1.14
N CYS A 82 -18.69 -41.19 0.16
CA CYS A 82 -18.94 -42.51 0.74
C CYS A 82 -20.44 -42.91 0.72
N ASP A 83 -21.35 -42.01 0.31
CA ASP A 83 -22.78 -42.25 0.26
C ASP A 83 -23.17 -42.92 -1.07
N GLU A 84 -23.78 -44.11 -1.02
CA GLU A 84 -24.15 -44.88 -2.22
C GLU A 84 -25.28 -44.23 -3.05
N PHE A 85 -26.02 -43.27 -2.49
CA PHE A 85 -27.22 -42.70 -3.12
C PHE A 85 -27.06 -41.27 -3.62
N VAL A 86 -25.91 -40.62 -3.36
CA VAL A 86 -25.70 -39.20 -3.67
C VAL A 86 -24.35 -38.99 -4.33
N GLU A 87 -24.35 -38.34 -5.48
CA GLU A 87 -23.13 -37.98 -6.19
C GLU A 87 -22.87 -36.46 -6.15
N PRO A 88 -21.61 -36.02 -6.07
CA PRO A 88 -21.23 -34.62 -6.25
C PRO A 88 -21.66 -34.09 -7.61
N ASN A 89 -22.05 -32.81 -7.65
CA ASN A 89 -22.41 -32.14 -8.89
C ASN A 89 -21.69 -30.79 -9.04
N ARG A 90 -21.95 -30.09 -10.15
CA ARG A 90 -21.38 -28.76 -10.45
C ARG A 90 -21.61 -27.70 -9.37
N PHE A 91 -22.59 -27.88 -8.48
CA PHE A 91 -22.83 -26.96 -7.36
C PHE A 91 -22.09 -27.37 -6.07
N THR A 92 -21.65 -28.62 -5.98
CA THR A 92 -20.83 -29.13 -4.87
C THR A 92 -19.40 -28.59 -4.96
N TYR A 93 -18.74 -28.79 -6.09
CA TYR A 93 -17.30 -28.52 -6.24
C TYR A 93 -16.86 -27.10 -5.92
N PRO A 94 -17.56 -26.03 -6.32
CA PRO A 94 -17.19 -24.65 -5.97
C PRO A 94 -17.06 -24.39 -4.47
N SER A 95 -17.96 -24.97 -3.67
CA SER A 95 -17.93 -24.82 -2.21
C SER A 95 -16.76 -25.58 -1.59
N VAL A 96 -16.47 -26.78 -2.09
CA VAL A 96 -15.34 -27.60 -1.63
C VAL A 96 -13.99 -26.97 -2.03
N LEU A 97 -13.86 -26.49 -3.26
CA LEU A 97 -12.66 -25.78 -3.73
C LEU A 97 -12.42 -24.49 -2.96
N LYS A 98 -13.48 -23.76 -2.60
CA LYS A 98 -13.40 -22.58 -1.72
C LYS A 98 -12.88 -22.95 -0.33
N ALA A 99 -13.29 -24.09 0.22
CA ALA A 99 -12.74 -24.60 1.47
C ALA A 99 -11.23 -24.90 1.35
N CYS A 100 -10.79 -25.54 0.26
CA CYS A 100 -9.36 -25.76 -0.02
C CYS A 100 -8.57 -24.46 -0.08
N VAL A 101 -9.12 -23.42 -0.72
CA VAL A 101 -8.50 -22.08 -0.76
C VAL A 101 -8.28 -21.52 0.64
N LYS A 102 -9.27 -21.64 1.53
CA LYS A 102 -9.19 -21.11 2.90
C LYS A 102 -8.14 -21.84 3.73
N ILE A 103 -8.08 -23.16 3.64
CA ILE A 103 -7.07 -23.96 4.36
C ILE A 103 -5.69 -23.96 3.67
N ARG A 104 -5.57 -23.34 2.49
CA ARG A 104 -4.38 -23.41 1.60
C ARG A 104 -3.97 -24.85 1.27
N GLY A 105 -4.96 -25.74 1.15
CA GLY A 105 -4.81 -27.18 0.96
C GLY A 105 -4.63 -27.55 -0.51
N ILE A 106 -3.39 -27.48 -0.99
CA ILE A 106 -3.06 -27.77 -2.40
C ILE A 106 -3.31 -29.25 -2.74
N GLU A 107 -2.98 -30.16 -1.84
CA GLU A 107 -3.08 -31.60 -2.09
C GLU A 107 -4.54 -32.05 -2.10
N GLU A 108 -5.35 -31.55 -1.17
CA GLU A 108 -6.80 -31.74 -1.16
C GLU A 108 -7.42 -31.16 -2.43
N GLY A 109 -7.00 -29.96 -2.83
CA GLY A 109 -7.43 -29.32 -4.06
C GLY A 109 -7.13 -30.14 -5.33
N LYS A 110 -5.93 -30.78 -5.40
CA LYS A 110 -5.57 -31.69 -6.50
C LYS A 110 -6.42 -32.96 -6.51
N GLN A 111 -6.72 -33.52 -5.34
CA GLN A 111 -7.60 -34.70 -5.24
C GLN A 111 -9.01 -34.38 -5.73
N ILE A 112 -9.56 -33.23 -5.35
CA ILE A 112 -10.87 -32.76 -5.81
C ILE A 112 -10.86 -32.50 -7.32
N HIS A 113 -9.81 -31.88 -7.86
CA HIS A 113 -9.64 -31.74 -9.31
C HIS A 113 -9.64 -33.11 -10.02
N GLY A 114 -8.93 -34.10 -9.49
CA GLY A 114 -8.97 -35.47 -10.01
C GLY A 114 -10.37 -36.09 -9.96
N GLN A 115 -11.14 -35.85 -8.89
CA GLN A 115 -12.54 -36.30 -8.79
C GLN A 115 -13.43 -35.62 -9.83
N ILE A 116 -13.29 -34.31 -10.05
CA ILE A 116 -14.04 -33.55 -11.05
C ILE A 116 -13.86 -34.17 -12.45
N VAL A 117 -12.61 -34.47 -12.82
CA VAL A 117 -12.28 -35.13 -14.10
C VAL A 117 -12.87 -36.54 -14.16
N LYS A 118 -12.77 -37.31 -13.07
CA LYS A 118 -13.28 -38.69 -13.02
C LYS A 118 -14.81 -38.77 -13.12
N CYS A 119 -15.51 -37.81 -12.53
CA CYS A 119 -16.98 -37.71 -12.57
C CYS A 119 -17.53 -37.22 -13.92
N GLY A 120 -16.67 -37.01 -14.93
CA GLY A 120 -17.09 -36.64 -16.27
C GLY A 120 -17.61 -35.20 -16.38
N VAL A 121 -17.20 -34.31 -15.47
CA VAL A 121 -17.45 -32.88 -15.65
C VAL A 121 -16.55 -32.39 -16.78
N GLU A 122 -17.17 -32.08 -17.91
CA GLU A 122 -16.54 -31.45 -19.07
C GLU A 122 -16.00 -30.07 -18.69
N LEU A 123 -14.68 -29.99 -18.48
CA LEU A 123 -13.99 -28.75 -18.10
C LEU A 123 -13.98 -27.70 -19.23
N ASP A 124 -14.33 -28.09 -20.44
CA ASP A 124 -14.53 -27.23 -21.60
C ASP A 124 -15.94 -26.61 -21.65
N SER A 125 -16.91 -27.13 -20.89
CA SER A 125 -18.31 -26.65 -20.91
C SER A 125 -18.84 -26.11 -19.56
N ASP A 126 -18.20 -26.41 -18.42
CA ASP A 126 -18.61 -25.89 -17.10
C ASP A 126 -17.69 -24.77 -16.56
N ASP A 127 -17.87 -23.56 -17.10
CA ASP A 127 -17.17 -22.33 -16.69
C ASP A 127 -17.19 -22.08 -15.17
N PHE A 128 -18.24 -22.53 -14.48
CA PHE A 128 -18.41 -22.28 -13.05
C PHE A 128 -17.48 -23.16 -12.22
N VAL A 129 -17.35 -24.44 -12.54
CA VAL A 129 -16.39 -25.34 -11.88
C VAL A 129 -14.95 -24.94 -12.22
N VAL A 130 -14.66 -24.65 -13.49
CA VAL A 130 -13.34 -24.22 -13.96
C VAL A 130 -12.86 -22.95 -13.29
N SER A 131 -13.70 -21.91 -13.23
CA SER A 131 -13.32 -20.64 -12.59
C SER A 131 -12.95 -20.81 -11.11
N ASN A 132 -13.62 -21.74 -10.40
CA ASN A 132 -13.27 -22.09 -9.02
C ASN A 132 -12.00 -22.95 -8.93
N LEU A 133 -11.72 -23.83 -9.90
CA LEU A 133 -10.46 -24.57 -9.99
C LEU A 133 -9.27 -23.65 -10.23
N VAL A 134 -9.37 -22.75 -11.22
CA VAL A 134 -8.34 -21.75 -11.51
C VAL A 134 -8.13 -20.85 -10.30
N ARG A 135 -9.20 -20.43 -9.62
CA ARG A 135 -9.09 -19.69 -8.36
C ARG A 135 -8.36 -20.48 -7.29
N MET A 136 -8.66 -21.76 -7.13
CA MET A 136 -8.01 -22.61 -6.15
C MET A 136 -6.51 -22.68 -6.40
N TYR A 137 -6.09 -23.02 -7.63
CA TYR A 137 -4.68 -23.09 -7.97
C TYR A 137 -3.97 -21.73 -7.89
N ALA A 138 -4.61 -20.64 -8.34
CA ALA A 138 -4.04 -19.30 -8.29
C ALA A 138 -3.83 -18.81 -6.84
N VAL A 139 -4.83 -18.96 -5.98
CA VAL A 139 -4.73 -18.53 -4.56
C VAL A 139 -3.72 -19.39 -3.79
N CYS A 140 -3.62 -20.68 -4.13
CA CYS A 140 -2.67 -21.60 -3.53
C CYS A 140 -1.26 -21.53 -4.15
N GLY A 141 -1.03 -20.62 -5.10
CA GLY A 141 0.31 -20.32 -5.65
C GLY A 141 0.81 -21.26 -6.75
N VAL A 142 -0.05 -22.13 -7.29
CA VAL A 142 0.31 -23.07 -8.39
C VAL A 142 -0.14 -22.49 -9.73
N MET A 143 0.53 -21.43 -10.15
CA MET A 143 0.11 -20.63 -11.31
C MET A 143 0.23 -21.35 -12.65
N ASP A 144 1.15 -22.32 -12.78
CA ASP A 144 1.30 -23.11 -14.02
C ASP A 144 0.07 -23.97 -14.32
N VAL A 145 -0.55 -24.54 -13.27
CA VAL A 145 -1.77 -25.33 -13.43
C VAL A 145 -2.96 -24.41 -13.69
N ALA A 146 -3.04 -23.29 -12.97
CA ALA A 146 -4.07 -22.28 -13.19
C ALA A 146 -4.06 -21.74 -14.63
N ARG A 147 -2.87 -21.45 -15.19
CA ARG A 147 -2.69 -21.01 -16.57
C ARG A 147 -3.12 -22.06 -17.59
N ARG A 148 -2.71 -23.32 -17.42
CA ARG A 148 -3.10 -24.40 -18.36
C ARG A 148 -4.60 -24.65 -18.37
N LEU A 149 -5.25 -24.62 -17.20
CA LEU A 149 -6.71 -24.71 -17.11
C LEU A 149 -7.39 -23.53 -17.80
N PHE A 150 -6.85 -22.32 -17.63
CA PHE A 150 -7.33 -21.13 -18.33
C PHE A 150 -7.20 -21.27 -19.86
N GLU A 151 -6.03 -21.68 -20.34
CA GLU A 151 -5.76 -21.86 -21.78
C GLU A 151 -6.72 -22.89 -22.38
N THR A 152 -6.92 -24.03 -21.69
CA THR A 152 -7.84 -25.09 -22.16
C THR A 152 -9.27 -24.58 -22.40
N CYS A 153 -9.73 -23.60 -21.63
CA CYS A 153 -11.11 -23.08 -21.70
C CYS A 153 -11.26 -21.82 -22.57
N VAL A 154 -10.18 -21.09 -22.82
CA VAL A 154 -10.24 -19.74 -23.44
C VAL A 154 -9.36 -19.62 -24.69
N VAL A 155 -8.22 -20.31 -24.74
CA VAL A 155 -7.19 -20.19 -25.78
C VAL A 155 -6.81 -21.57 -26.33
N GLY A 156 -7.45 -21.98 -27.43
CA GLY A 156 -7.06 -23.18 -28.17
C GLY A 156 -6.18 -22.82 -29.36
N ASP A 157 -5.05 -23.49 -29.52
CA ASP A 157 -4.08 -23.30 -30.62
C ASP A 157 -3.63 -21.84 -30.85
N GLY A 158 -3.54 -21.05 -29.78
CA GLY A 158 -3.06 -19.66 -29.84
C GLY A 158 -4.11 -18.63 -30.29
N GLU A 159 -5.34 -19.07 -30.55
CA GLU A 159 -6.48 -18.21 -30.86
C GLU A 159 -7.55 -18.27 -29.77
N LEU A 160 -8.36 -17.22 -29.68
CA LEU A 160 -9.43 -17.10 -28.69
C LEU A 160 -10.59 -18.02 -29.10
N VAL A 161 -10.78 -19.14 -28.41
CA VAL A 161 -11.81 -20.14 -28.75
C VAL A 161 -13.18 -19.76 -28.17
N SER A 162 -13.18 -18.98 -27.08
CA SER A 162 -14.37 -18.44 -26.43
C SER A 162 -14.03 -17.07 -25.85
N GLU A 163 -14.99 -16.13 -25.83
CA GLU A 163 -14.83 -14.85 -25.11
C GLU A 163 -14.46 -15.08 -23.62
N GLY A 164 -14.82 -16.27 -23.11
CA GLY A 164 -14.51 -16.72 -21.76
C GLY A 164 -15.28 -15.94 -20.70
N ASN A 165 -15.47 -16.55 -19.54
CA ASN A 165 -16.07 -15.85 -18.43
C ASN A 165 -15.13 -14.72 -17.93
N VAL A 166 -15.58 -13.48 -17.91
CA VAL A 166 -14.81 -12.32 -17.38
C VAL A 166 -14.28 -12.60 -15.96
N VAL A 167 -15.00 -13.40 -15.16
CA VAL A 167 -14.56 -13.85 -13.83
C VAL A 167 -13.27 -14.67 -13.92
N LEU A 168 -13.15 -15.58 -14.89
CA LEU A 168 -11.98 -16.44 -15.07
C LEU A 168 -10.73 -15.62 -15.41
N TRP A 169 -10.84 -14.66 -16.33
CA TRP A 169 -9.78 -13.70 -16.63
C TRP A 169 -9.35 -12.91 -15.39
N ASN A 170 -10.30 -12.35 -14.64
CA ASN A 170 -10.03 -11.57 -13.44
C ASN A 170 -9.32 -12.40 -12.35
N VAL A 171 -9.73 -13.67 -12.16
CA VAL A 171 -9.10 -14.58 -11.20
C VAL A 171 -7.63 -14.82 -11.55
N LEU A 172 -7.33 -15.02 -12.83
CA LEU A 172 -5.95 -15.29 -13.25
C LEU A 172 -5.08 -14.01 -13.17
N ILE A 173 -5.63 -12.85 -13.54
CA ILE A 173 -4.97 -11.55 -13.37
C ILE A 173 -4.65 -11.29 -11.89
N ASP A 174 -5.62 -11.48 -10.99
CA ASP A 174 -5.42 -11.36 -9.54
C ASP A 174 -4.38 -12.36 -9.01
N GLY A 175 -4.31 -13.56 -9.58
CA GLY A 175 -3.24 -14.53 -9.32
C GLY A 175 -1.85 -13.97 -9.66
N TYR A 176 -1.67 -13.44 -10.88
CA TYR A 176 -0.41 -12.84 -11.32
C TYR A 176 -0.02 -11.60 -10.54
N VAL A 177 -0.98 -10.74 -10.21
CA VAL A 177 -0.77 -9.56 -9.36
C VAL A 177 -0.24 -9.96 -7.99
N ARG A 178 -0.81 -11.00 -7.35
CA ARG A 178 -0.41 -11.43 -6.01
C ARG A 178 1.00 -12.05 -5.94
N ILE A 179 1.47 -12.66 -7.02
CA ILE A 179 2.84 -13.20 -7.10
C ILE A 179 3.86 -12.15 -7.59
N GLY A 180 3.39 -10.95 -7.98
CA GLY A 180 4.24 -9.86 -8.45
C GLY A 180 4.61 -9.92 -9.95
N GLU A 181 3.97 -10.78 -10.73
CA GLU A 181 4.22 -10.97 -12.17
C GLU A 181 3.35 -10.02 -13.01
N PHE A 182 3.61 -8.71 -12.88
CA PHE A 182 2.80 -7.65 -13.49
C PHE A 182 2.79 -7.65 -15.02
N GLU A 183 3.88 -8.07 -15.67
CA GLU A 183 3.92 -8.18 -17.13
C GLU A 183 2.92 -9.23 -17.64
N SER A 184 2.85 -10.38 -16.97
CA SER A 184 1.89 -11.43 -17.30
C SER A 184 0.45 -10.97 -17.03
N ALA A 185 0.22 -10.29 -15.91
CA ALA A 185 -1.08 -9.70 -15.59
C ALA A 185 -1.51 -8.67 -16.65
N ARG A 186 -0.61 -7.78 -17.08
CA ARG A 186 -0.90 -6.76 -18.09
C ARG A 186 -1.17 -7.37 -19.46
N LYS A 187 -0.38 -8.35 -19.89
CA LYS A 187 -0.62 -9.10 -21.15
C LYS A 187 -2.00 -9.75 -21.15
N LEU A 188 -2.38 -10.44 -20.07
CA LEU A 188 -3.71 -11.03 -19.94
C LEU A 188 -4.83 -9.98 -19.97
N PHE A 189 -4.65 -8.90 -19.22
CA PHE A 189 -5.59 -7.78 -19.21
C PHE A 189 -5.75 -7.16 -20.61
N ASP A 190 -4.68 -7.07 -21.38
CA ASP A 190 -4.69 -6.53 -22.74
C ASP A 190 -5.44 -7.42 -23.74
N MET A 191 -5.30 -8.74 -23.60
CA MET A 191 -5.99 -9.73 -24.42
C MET A 191 -7.48 -9.89 -24.11
N MET A 192 -7.99 -9.34 -22.99
CA MET A 192 -9.41 -9.47 -22.63
C MET A 192 -10.32 -8.85 -23.71
N PRO A 193 -11.27 -9.62 -24.29
CA PRO A 193 -12.23 -9.09 -25.27
C PRO A 193 -13.14 -8.03 -24.66
N HIS A 194 -13.66 -8.33 -23.46
CA HIS A 194 -14.52 -7.45 -22.67
C HIS A 194 -13.92 -7.26 -21.28
N ARG A 195 -13.69 -6.00 -20.91
CA ARG A 195 -13.21 -5.62 -19.57
C ARG A 195 -14.39 -5.14 -18.74
N SER A 196 -14.47 -5.62 -17.50
CA SER A 196 -15.43 -5.11 -16.52
C SER A 196 -14.79 -4.09 -15.60
N VAL A 197 -15.59 -3.33 -14.86
CA VAL A 197 -15.09 -2.46 -13.78
C VAL A 197 -14.25 -3.25 -12.77
N VAL A 198 -14.57 -4.53 -12.54
CA VAL A 198 -13.77 -5.43 -11.67
C VAL A 198 -12.38 -5.68 -12.27
N SER A 199 -12.28 -5.86 -13.59
CA SER A 199 -11.01 -6.05 -14.31
C SER A 199 -10.10 -4.84 -14.14
N TRP A 200 -10.63 -3.64 -14.36
CA TRP A 200 -9.91 -2.38 -14.15
C TRP A 200 -9.46 -2.20 -12.69
N ASN A 201 -10.39 -2.39 -11.75
CA ASN A 201 -10.10 -2.23 -10.32
C ASN A 201 -9.04 -3.21 -9.82
N SER A 202 -9.01 -4.43 -10.35
CA SER A 202 -7.99 -5.44 -10.01
C SER A 202 -6.59 -5.00 -10.43
N MET A 203 -6.44 -4.44 -11.64
CA MET A 203 -5.17 -3.88 -12.11
C MET A 203 -4.76 -2.63 -11.32
N ILE A 204 -5.68 -1.68 -11.11
CA ILE A 204 -5.39 -0.43 -10.37
C ILE A 204 -4.96 -0.75 -8.93
N ALA A 205 -5.74 -1.57 -8.21
CA ALA A 205 -5.43 -1.95 -6.84
C ALA A 205 -4.13 -2.77 -6.78
N GLY A 206 -3.93 -3.69 -7.73
CA GLY A 206 -2.74 -4.51 -7.82
C GLY A 206 -1.45 -3.70 -7.94
N TYR A 207 -1.41 -2.78 -8.90
CA TYR A 207 -0.27 -1.87 -9.08
C TYR A 207 -0.08 -0.95 -7.87
N ALA A 208 -1.15 -0.34 -7.36
CA ALA A 208 -1.07 0.58 -6.22
C ALA A 208 -0.55 -0.09 -4.94
N GLN A 209 -0.97 -1.33 -4.66
CA GLN A 209 -0.54 -2.09 -3.47
C GLN A 209 0.94 -2.50 -3.53
N HIS A 210 1.49 -2.70 -4.73
CA HIS A 210 2.90 -3.10 -4.91
C HIS A 210 3.85 -1.93 -5.19
N GLY A 211 3.35 -0.70 -5.15
CA GLY A 211 4.16 0.51 -5.27
C GLY A 211 4.37 1.02 -6.71
N PHE A 212 3.74 0.39 -7.70
CA PHE A 212 3.71 0.82 -9.10
C PHE A 212 2.66 1.91 -9.31
N PHE A 213 2.86 3.05 -8.64
CA PHE A 213 1.84 4.10 -8.56
C PHE A 213 1.56 4.77 -9.91
N LYS A 214 2.59 4.91 -10.76
CA LYS A 214 2.48 5.55 -12.08
C LYS A 214 1.61 4.70 -13.00
N GLU A 215 1.91 3.41 -13.05
CA GLU A 215 1.18 2.40 -13.80
C GLU A 215 -0.27 2.32 -13.32
N ALA A 216 -0.53 2.37 -12.01
CA ALA A 216 -1.89 2.40 -11.46
C ALA A 216 -2.71 3.61 -11.98
N VAL A 217 -2.08 4.79 -12.07
CA VAL A 217 -2.72 6.00 -12.61
C VAL A 217 -2.90 5.92 -14.13
N GLU A 218 -1.96 5.31 -14.85
CA GLU A 218 -2.07 5.08 -16.31
C GLU A 218 -3.26 4.15 -16.63
N ILE A 219 -3.43 3.04 -15.91
CA ILE A 219 -4.60 2.16 -16.01
C ILE A 219 -5.90 2.94 -15.76
N PHE A 220 -5.91 3.79 -14.73
CA PHE A 220 -7.07 4.61 -14.42
C PHE A 220 -7.41 5.60 -15.54
N ARG A 221 -6.41 6.23 -16.16
CA ARG A 221 -6.61 7.11 -17.31
C ARG A 221 -7.12 6.36 -18.54
N GLU A 222 -6.60 5.16 -18.81
CA GLU A 222 -7.12 4.27 -19.86
C GLU A 222 -8.60 3.94 -19.63
N MET A 223 -8.99 3.64 -18.39
CA MET A 223 -10.39 3.42 -18.01
C MET A 223 -11.25 4.67 -18.26
N GLN A 224 -10.75 5.86 -17.90
CA GLN A 224 -11.45 7.13 -18.13
C GLN A 224 -11.65 7.42 -19.63
N MET A 225 -10.62 7.22 -20.45
CA MET A 225 -10.68 7.47 -21.91
C MET A 225 -11.70 6.56 -22.61
N ARG A 226 -11.95 5.36 -22.05
CA ARG A 226 -12.97 4.43 -22.54
C ARG A 226 -14.38 4.74 -22.04
N ASN A 227 -14.57 5.82 -21.27
CA ASN A 227 -15.84 6.22 -20.65
C ASN A 227 -16.51 5.12 -19.81
N GLU A 228 -15.69 4.27 -19.18
CA GLU A 228 -16.19 3.25 -18.26
C GLU A 228 -16.73 3.89 -16.98
N CYS A 229 -17.81 3.33 -16.42
CA CYS A 229 -18.42 3.84 -15.19
C CYS A 229 -17.49 3.62 -14.00
N LEU A 230 -16.92 4.70 -13.46
CA LEU A 230 -16.16 4.67 -12.21
C LEU A 230 -17.13 4.38 -11.06
N ASN A 231 -16.80 3.42 -10.22
CA ASN A 231 -17.57 3.15 -9.01
C ASN A 231 -16.77 3.49 -7.76
N TYR A 232 -17.43 3.36 -6.60
CA TYR A 232 -16.82 3.58 -5.29
C TYR A 232 -15.47 2.86 -5.13
N VAL A 233 -15.39 1.59 -5.55
CA VAL A 233 -14.17 0.78 -5.45
C VAL A 233 -13.05 1.33 -6.33
N THR A 234 -13.37 1.84 -7.53
CA THR A 234 -12.37 2.46 -8.41
C THR A 234 -11.72 3.68 -7.75
N LEU A 235 -12.53 4.53 -7.12
CA LEU A 235 -12.03 5.75 -6.47
C LEU A 235 -11.11 5.41 -5.29
N VAL A 236 -11.54 4.50 -4.42
CA VAL A 236 -10.74 4.08 -3.26
C VAL A 236 -9.43 3.41 -3.70
N SER A 237 -9.44 2.63 -4.79
CA SER A 237 -8.24 1.95 -5.31
C SER A 237 -7.21 2.89 -5.92
N VAL A 238 -7.63 3.98 -6.58
CA VAL A 238 -6.69 4.91 -7.27
C VAL A 238 -6.12 5.98 -6.34
N LEU A 239 -6.87 6.41 -5.31
CA LEU A 239 -6.46 7.48 -4.39
C LEU A 239 -5.07 7.28 -3.74
N PRO A 240 -4.67 6.06 -3.30
CA PRO A 240 -3.32 5.82 -2.79
C PRO A 240 -2.23 6.13 -3.81
N ALA A 241 -2.43 5.80 -5.09
CA ALA A 241 -1.45 6.07 -6.14
C ALA A 241 -1.34 7.58 -6.41
N ILE A 242 -2.49 8.28 -6.48
CA ILE A 242 -2.57 9.74 -6.63
C ILE A 242 -1.83 10.44 -5.48
N SER A 243 -2.14 10.03 -4.25
CA SER A 243 -1.52 10.50 -3.00
C SER A 243 0.00 10.35 -3.04
N ARG A 244 0.50 9.21 -3.52
CA ARG A 244 1.94 8.89 -3.58
C ARG A 244 2.69 9.62 -4.69
N LEU A 245 2.05 9.92 -5.82
CA LEU A 245 2.63 10.74 -6.89
C LEU A 245 2.46 12.24 -6.65
N GLY A 246 1.59 12.64 -5.71
CA GLY A 246 1.28 14.04 -5.46
C GLY A 246 0.47 14.70 -6.58
N ALA A 247 -0.33 13.90 -7.31
CA ALA A 247 -1.14 14.34 -8.45
C ALA A 247 -2.43 15.05 -7.97
N LEU A 248 -2.27 16.29 -7.50
CA LEU A 248 -3.34 17.07 -6.89
C LEU A 248 -4.51 17.34 -7.85
N GLU A 249 -4.27 17.59 -9.14
CA GLU A 249 -5.34 17.89 -10.09
C GLU A 249 -6.19 16.66 -10.37
N LEU A 250 -5.55 15.50 -10.55
CA LEU A 250 -6.25 14.22 -10.67
C LEU A 250 -7.06 13.90 -9.39
N GLY A 251 -6.50 14.17 -8.22
CA GLY A 251 -7.19 14.01 -6.94
C GLY A 251 -8.41 14.91 -6.77
N LYS A 252 -8.32 16.18 -7.18
CA LYS A 252 -9.46 17.12 -7.22
C LYS A 252 -10.54 16.61 -8.17
N TRP A 253 -10.14 16.11 -9.34
CA TRP A 253 -11.08 15.54 -10.30
C TRP A 253 -11.84 14.35 -9.70
N VAL A 254 -11.15 13.43 -9.03
CA VAL A 254 -11.77 12.28 -8.36
C VAL A 254 -12.77 12.73 -7.29
N HIS A 255 -12.42 13.73 -6.48
CA HIS A 255 -13.32 14.27 -5.46
C HIS A 255 -14.59 14.88 -6.08
N VAL A 256 -14.43 15.72 -7.11
CA VAL A 256 -15.57 16.33 -7.83
C VAL A 256 -16.41 15.27 -8.52
N HIS A 257 -15.80 14.22 -9.07
CA HIS A 257 -16.51 13.11 -9.68
C HIS A 257 -17.36 12.36 -8.64
N ALA A 258 -16.83 12.12 -7.43
CA ALA A 258 -17.58 11.50 -6.35
C ALA A 258 -18.82 12.34 -5.96
N GLU A 259 -18.66 13.66 -5.80
CA GLU A 259 -19.76 14.56 -5.48
C GLU A 259 -20.82 14.60 -6.61
N ARG A 260 -20.40 14.70 -7.88
CA ARG A 260 -21.31 14.78 -9.04
C ARG A 260 -22.14 13.52 -9.25
N ASN A 261 -21.57 12.35 -8.96
CA ASN A 261 -22.26 11.06 -9.11
C ASN A 261 -22.96 10.63 -7.82
N ALA A 262 -23.10 11.53 -6.83
CA ALA A 262 -23.70 11.26 -5.53
C ALA A 262 -23.13 10.01 -4.84
N ILE A 263 -21.83 9.73 -5.05
CA ILE A 263 -21.12 8.66 -4.35
C ILE A 263 -21.00 9.09 -2.89
N LYS A 264 -21.61 8.32 -1.99
CA LYS A 264 -21.61 8.63 -0.56
C LYS A 264 -20.17 8.66 -0.04
N LEU A 265 -19.79 9.80 0.53
CA LEU A 265 -18.57 9.97 1.30
C LEU A 265 -18.78 9.30 2.67
N ASP A 266 -18.49 8.01 2.72
CA ASP A 266 -18.36 7.27 3.97
C ASP A 266 -16.98 7.51 4.60
N ASP A 267 -16.71 6.80 5.68
CA ASP A 267 -15.48 6.89 6.43
C ASP A 267 -14.25 6.40 5.65
N VAL A 268 -14.41 5.42 4.77
CA VAL A 268 -13.32 4.87 3.95
C VAL A 268 -12.95 5.82 2.81
N LEU A 269 -13.91 6.28 2.01
CA LEU A 269 -13.63 7.23 0.94
C LEU A 269 -13.23 8.61 1.50
N GLY A 270 -13.87 9.04 2.60
CA GLY A 270 -13.55 10.28 3.29
C GLY A 270 -12.11 10.29 3.81
N SER A 271 -11.66 9.23 4.48
CA SER A 271 -10.27 9.11 4.96
C SER A 271 -9.26 9.03 3.81
N ALA A 272 -9.57 8.30 2.73
CA ALA A 272 -8.70 8.23 1.56
C ALA A 272 -8.53 9.60 0.86
N LEU A 273 -9.60 10.40 0.77
CA LEU A 273 -9.54 11.75 0.22
C LEU A 273 -8.77 12.72 1.12
N ILE A 274 -8.94 12.64 2.45
CA ILE A 274 -8.14 13.44 3.40
C ILE A 274 -6.66 13.11 3.27
N ASP A 275 -6.30 11.81 3.24
CA ASP A 275 -4.92 11.36 3.04
C ASP A 275 -4.36 11.86 1.71
N MET A 276 -5.15 11.76 0.63
CA MET A 276 -4.77 12.25 -0.69
C MET A 276 -4.51 13.76 -0.68
N TYR A 277 -5.44 14.59 -0.19
CA TYR A 277 -5.24 16.05 -0.14
C TYR A 277 -4.03 16.43 0.71
N SER A 278 -3.82 15.74 1.83
CA SER A 278 -2.67 15.96 2.71
C SER A 278 -1.35 15.64 2.00
N LYS A 279 -1.22 14.46 1.36
CA LYS A 279 0.02 14.05 0.66
C LYS A 279 0.20 14.69 -0.73
N CYS A 280 -0.84 15.31 -1.27
CA CYS A 280 -0.80 16.18 -2.44
C CYS A 280 -0.62 17.66 -2.08
N GLY A 281 -0.17 18.00 -0.88
CA GLY A 281 0.29 19.35 -0.53
C GLY A 281 -0.81 20.36 -0.24
N SER A 282 -2.07 19.95 -0.19
CA SER A 282 -3.24 20.82 0.05
C SER A 282 -3.91 20.49 1.38
N ILE A 283 -3.19 20.72 2.47
CA ILE A 283 -3.65 20.44 3.84
C ILE A 283 -4.90 21.24 4.22
N GLU A 284 -5.07 22.44 3.67
CA GLU A 284 -6.25 23.28 3.93
C GLU A 284 -7.52 22.63 3.36
N LYS A 285 -7.45 22.01 2.18
CA LYS A 285 -8.59 21.26 1.61
C LYS A 285 -8.87 19.98 2.39
N ALA A 286 -7.82 19.33 2.89
CA ALA A 286 -7.98 18.16 3.76
C ALA A 286 -8.72 18.54 5.06
N LEU A 287 -8.37 19.66 5.69
CA LEU A 287 -9.07 20.20 6.87
C LEU A 287 -10.54 20.53 6.55
N GLN A 288 -10.81 21.24 5.45
CA GLN A 288 -12.18 21.56 5.03
C GLN A 288 -13.03 20.30 4.81
N LEU A 289 -12.45 19.28 4.16
CA LEU A 289 -13.14 18.01 3.95
C LEU A 289 -13.39 17.28 5.28
N PHE A 290 -12.39 17.23 6.16
CA PHE A 290 -12.51 16.64 7.48
C PHE A 290 -13.66 17.26 8.28
N GLU A 291 -13.73 18.59 8.34
CA GLU A 291 -14.81 19.28 9.05
C GLU A 291 -16.19 18.95 8.48
N ARG A 292 -16.31 18.84 7.15
CA ARG A 292 -17.56 18.49 6.44
C ARG A 292 -18.02 17.04 6.64
N LEU A 293 -17.17 16.13 7.12
CA LEU A 293 -17.57 14.73 7.31
C LEU A 293 -18.63 14.60 8.42
N PRO A 294 -19.76 13.90 8.16
CA PRO A 294 -20.86 13.77 9.12
C PRO A 294 -20.49 12.89 10.31
N TYR A 295 -19.60 11.92 10.10
CA TYR A 295 -19.08 11.04 11.14
C TYR A 295 -17.56 10.94 10.99
N LYS A 296 -16.85 11.15 12.09
CA LYS A 296 -15.38 11.13 12.13
C LYS A 296 -14.96 9.93 12.97
N ASN A 297 -14.32 8.95 12.33
CA ASN A 297 -13.83 7.76 13.00
C ASN A 297 -12.32 7.89 13.27
N VAL A 298 -11.74 6.88 13.93
CA VAL A 298 -10.31 6.83 14.23
C VAL A 298 -9.44 7.02 12.97
N VAL A 299 -9.87 6.46 11.83
CA VAL A 299 -9.11 6.54 10.58
C VAL A 299 -9.10 7.96 10.01
N THR A 300 -10.23 8.68 10.03
CA THR A 300 -10.28 10.07 9.54
C THR A 300 -9.49 11.03 10.44
N TRP A 301 -9.52 10.83 11.75
CA TRP A 301 -8.68 11.58 12.71
C TRP A 301 -7.19 11.31 12.46
N ASN A 302 -6.81 10.06 12.28
CA ASN A 302 -5.41 9.69 12.01
C ASN A 302 -4.90 10.28 10.69
N ALA A 303 -5.75 10.29 9.65
CA ALA A 303 -5.40 10.87 8.36
C ALA A 303 -5.10 12.37 8.47
N ILE A 304 -5.92 13.13 9.21
CA ILE A 304 -5.70 14.58 9.34
C ILE A 304 -4.54 14.92 10.28
N ILE A 305 -4.39 14.22 11.41
CA ILE A 305 -3.26 14.42 12.35
C ILE A 305 -1.94 14.08 11.65
N GLY A 306 -1.89 12.97 10.92
CA GLY A 306 -0.72 12.58 10.13
C GLY A 306 -0.41 13.58 9.02
N GLY A 307 -1.43 14.08 8.33
CA GLY A 307 -1.29 15.16 7.34
C GLY A 307 -0.68 16.43 7.93
N LEU A 308 -1.18 16.89 9.08
CA LEU A 308 -0.63 18.06 9.80
C LEU A 308 0.83 17.83 10.21
N ALA A 309 1.16 16.64 10.72
CA ALA A 309 2.52 16.24 11.08
C ALA A 309 3.48 16.29 9.88
N MET A 310 3.05 15.80 8.71
CA MET A 310 3.84 15.86 7.47
C MET A 310 4.08 17.29 6.99
N HIS A 311 3.16 18.21 7.26
CA HIS A 311 3.28 19.62 6.92
C HIS A 311 4.07 20.45 7.95
N GLY A 312 4.56 19.83 9.03
CA GLY A 312 5.27 20.51 10.11
C GLY A 312 4.36 21.34 11.02
N ARG A 313 3.04 21.17 10.93
CA ARG A 313 2.04 21.85 11.77
C ARG A 313 1.80 21.08 13.07
N ALA A 314 2.87 20.89 13.85
CA ALA A 314 2.83 19.98 15.00
C ALA A 314 1.85 20.42 16.08
N LYS A 315 1.75 21.72 16.38
CA LYS A 315 0.78 22.24 17.37
C LYS A 315 -0.65 21.89 16.99
N ASP A 316 -1.03 22.16 15.73
CA ASP A 316 -2.35 21.81 15.23
C ASP A 316 -2.58 20.29 15.29
N ALA A 317 -1.56 19.47 14.99
CA ALA A 317 -1.68 18.01 15.11
C ALA A 317 -1.98 17.56 16.54
N LEU A 318 -1.35 18.19 17.55
CA LEU A 318 -1.61 17.92 18.98
C LEU A 318 -2.99 18.42 19.42
N ASP A 319 -3.42 19.58 18.91
CA ASP A 319 -4.75 20.13 19.18
C ASP A 319 -5.84 19.22 18.60
N TYR A 320 -5.67 18.72 17.37
CA TYR A 320 -6.58 17.76 16.75
C TYR A 320 -6.58 16.40 17.47
N PHE A 321 -5.43 15.95 18.00
CA PHE A 321 -5.39 14.75 18.85
C PHE A 321 -6.18 14.94 20.15
N SER A 322 -6.05 16.11 20.80
CA SER A 322 -6.82 16.45 21.99
C SER A 322 -8.32 16.51 21.70
N ASN A 323 -8.71 17.07 20.55
CA ASN A 323 -10.10 17.10 20.09
C ASN A 323 -10.65 15.69 19.80
N MET A 324 -9.82 14.77 19.30
CA MET A 324 -10.19 13.37 19.11
C MET A 324 -10.55 12.71 20.44
N GLU A 325 -9.75 12.92 21.48
CA GLU A 325 -10.02 12.40 22.83
C GLU A 325 -11.32 13.02 23.41
N GLN A 326 -11.51 14.33 23.26
CA GLN A 326 -12.71 15.04 23.70
C GLN A 326 -13.99 14.57 22.97
N SER A 327 -13.85 14.13 21.72
CA SER A 327 -14.96 13.57 20.93
C SER A 327 -15.30 12.12 21.31
N ALA A 328 -14.74 11.61 22.42
CA ALA A 328 -14.88 10.23 22.89
C ALA A 328 -14.45 9.17 21.87
N VAL A 329 -13.59 9.55 20.90
CA VAL A 329 -13.00 8.61 19.95
C VAL A 329 -11.70 8.10 20.55
N LYS A 330 -11.67 6.82 20.91
CA LYS A 330 -10.49 6.21 21.53
C LYS A 330 -9.29 6.24 20.56
N PRO A 331 -8.15 6.83 20.94
CA PRO A 331 -6.93 6.79 20.14
C PRO A 331 -6.48 5.35 19.86
N SER A 332 -6.05 5.09 18.62
CA SER A 332 -5.39 3.85 18.24
C SER A 332 -3.88 3.98 18.29
N ASP A 333 -3.19 2.86 18.08
CA ASP A 333 -1.75 2.84 17.83
C ASP A 333 -1.34 3.77 16.68
N VAL A 334 -2.09 3.78 15.58
CA VAL A 334 -1.85 4.70 14.45
C VAL A 334 -2.02 6.17 14.86
N SER A 335 -2.91 6.50 15.80
CA SER A 335 -3.07 7.87 16.31
C SER A 335 -1.79 8.35 17.01
N TYR A 336 -1.19 7.50 17.85
CA TYR A 336 0.06 7.82 18.53
C TYR A 336 1.25 7.90 17.57
N ILE A 337 1.31 7.08 16.52
CA ILE A 337 2.35 7.23 15.47
C ILE A 337 2.27 8.62 14.83
N ALA A 338 1.07 9.11 14.52
CA ALA A 338 0.88 10.43 13.91
C ALA A 338 1.34 11.57 14.83
N VAL A 339 1.00 11.50 16.12
CA VAL A 339 1.43 12.47 17.15
C VAL A 339 2.94 12.43 17.36
N LEU A 340 3.54 11.25 17.53
CA LEU A 340 4.98 11.11 17.72
C LEU A 340 5.76 11.60 16.49
N THR A 341 5.22 11.41 15.29
CA THR A 341 5.78 11.96 14.05
C THR A 341 5.73 13.49 14.06
N ALA A 342 4.63 14.08 14.53
CA ALA A 342 4.51 15.53 14.68
C ALA A 342 5.55 16.08 15.67
N CYS A 343 5.72 15.42 16.82
CA CYS A 343 6.74 15.75 17.81
C CYS A 343 8.15 15.64 17.21
N SER A 344 8.45 14.57 16.48
CA SER A 344 9.76 14.37 15.82
C SER A 344 10.11 15.51 14.88
N HIS A 345 9.18 15.88 13.99
CA HIS A 345 9.39 16.94 13.01
C HIS A 345 9.49 18.35 13.61
N ALA A 346 8.92 18.57 14.80
CA ALA A 346 8.98 19.84 15.51
C ALA A 346 10.04 19.90 16.64
N GLY A 347 10.69 18.77 16.95
CA GLY A 347 11.68 18.69 18.02
C GLY A 347 11.08 18.77 19.44
N LEU A 348 9.80 18.40 19.58
CA LEU A 348 9.08 18.41 20.86
C LEU A 348 9.38 17.13 21.66
N VAL A 349 10.59 17.05 22.20
CA VAL A 349 11.11 15.83 22.87
C VAL A 349 10.29 15.48 24.11
N ASP A 350 9.97 16.45 24.94
CA ASP A 350 9.28 16.22 26.22
C ASP A 350 7.82 15.81 26.00
N GLU A 351 7.14 16.45 25.05
CA GLU A 351 5.80 16.06 24.63
C GLU A 351 5.81 14.66 24.01
N GLY A 352 6.79 14.34 23.15
CA GLY A 352 6.92 13.01 22.56
C GLY A 352 7.09 11.91 23.61
N ARG A 353 7.91 12.15 24.64
CA ARG A 353 8.05 11.25 25.79
C ARG A 353 6.73 11.09 26.55
N SER A 354 6.06 12.20 26.85
CA SER A 354 4.78 12.21 27.56
C SER A 354 3.72 11.36 26.83
N TYR A 355 3.54 11.57 25.52
CA TYR A 355 2.59 10.80 24.72
C TYR A 355 2.96 9.31 24.60
N PHE A 356 4.26 8.99 24.48
CA PHE A 356 4.71 7.60 24.46
C PHE A 356 4.42 6.90 25.80
N GLU A 357 4.64 7.57 26.93
CA GLU A 357 4.29 7.04 28.25
C GLU A 357 2.77 6.91 28.44
N GLN A 358 1.99 7.92 28.00
CA GLN A 358 0.53 7.89 28.06
C GLN A 358 -0.03 6.70 27.29
N MET A 359 0.47 6.44 26.08
CA MET A 359 0.08 5.30 25.25
C MET A 359 0.23 3.96 26.00
N VAL A 360 1.37 3.77 26.66
CA VAL A 360 1.71 2.52 27.36
C VAL A 360 1.00 2.39 28.70
N ARG A 361 1.03 3.44 29.52
CA ARG A 361 0.58 3.39 30.92
C ARG A 361 -0.90 3.71 31.10
N VAL A 362 -1.43 4.65 30.33
CA VAL A 362 -2.81 5.14 30.48
C VAL A 362 -3.76 4.39 29.55
N VAL A 363 -3.44 4.32 28.25
CA VAL A 363 -4.30 3.65 27.27
C VAL A 363 -4.10 2.13 27.26
N GLY A 364 -2.91 1.67 27.68
CA GLY A 364 -2.56 0.25 27.72
C GLY A 364 -2.25 -0.35 26.35
N LEU A 365 -1.83 0.46 25.38
CA LEU A 365 -1.45 -0.01 24.05
C LEU A 365 -0.02 -0.54 24.07
N LYS A 366 0.20 -1.68 23.40
CA LYS A 366 1.55 -2.25 23.23
C LYS A 366 2.27 -1.49 22.10
N PRO A 367 3.44 -0.89 22.36
CA PRO A 367 4.19 -0.21 21.30
C PRO A 367 4.59 -1.18 20.19
N ARG A 368 4.23 -0.84 18.95
CA ARG A 368 4.75 -1.46 17.72
C ARG A 368 6.08 -0.85 17.29
N ILE A 369 6.74 -1.48 16.32
CA ILE A 369 8.04 -1.05 15.77
C ILE A 369 8.01 0.40 15.28
N GLU A 370 6.89 0.85 14.71
CA GLU A 370 6.77 2.22 14.19
C GLU A 370 6.82 3.28 15.30
N HIS A 371 6.28 2.99 16.50
CA HIS A 371 6.33 3.94 17.62
C HIS A 371 7.76 4.13 18.12
N TYR A 372 8.52 3.04 18.23
CA TYR A 372 9.94 3.12 18.54
C TYR A 372 10.72 3.85 17.44
N GLY A 373 10.36 3.62 16.18
CA GLY A 373 10.91 4.37 15.04
C GLY A 373 10.71 5.89 15.17
N CYS A 374 9.50 6.35 15.50
CA CYS A 374 9.23 7.76 15.74
C CYS A 374 10.04 8.32 16.92
N MET A 375 10.15 7.57 18.03
CA MET A 375 10.93 7.99 19.20
C MET A 375 12.43 8.06 18.92
N VAL A 376 12.98 7.10 18.19
CA VAL A 376 14.40 7.09 17.79
C VAL A 376 14.68 8.22 16.81
N ASP A 377 13.77 8.52 15.88
CA ASP A 377 13.88 9.68 14.99
C ASP A 377 13.84 11.00 15.78
N LEU A 378 12.91 11.14 16.75
CA LEU A 378 12.80 12.31 17.63
C LEU A 378 14.07 12.54 18.45
N LEU A 379 14.54 11.51 19.18
CA LEU A 379 15.76 11.58 20.00
C LEU A 379 17.00 11.79 19.13
N GLY A 380 17.07 11.11 17.99
CA GLY A 380 18.16 11.23 17.03
C GLY A 380 18.31 12.64 16.46
N ARG A 381 17.20 13.28 16.05
CA ARG A 381 17.21 14.67 15.60
C ARG A 381 17.63 15.64 16.70
N ALA A 382 17.17 15.39 17.94
CA ALA A 382 17.53 16.17 19.12
C ALA A 382 18.99 15.99 19.60
N GLY A 383 19.74 15.02 19.04
CA GLY A 383 21.13 14.74 19.42
C GLY A 383 21.30 13.84 20.64
N LEU A 384 20.22 13.25 21.13
CA LEU A 384 20.21 12.33 22.28
C LEU A 384 20.52 10.88 21.82
N LEU A 385 21.69 10.69 21.22
CA LEU A 385 22.05 9.45 20.51
C LEU A 385 22.17 8.23 21.45
N GLU A 386 22.75 8.41 22.63
CA GLU A 386 22.91 7.33 23.62
C GLU A 386 21.55 6.88 24.16
N GLU A 387 20.62 7.82 24.37
CA GLU A 387 19.26 7.52 24.78
C GLU A 387 18.51 6.77 23.68
N ALA A 388 18.68 7.19 22.42
CA ALA A 388 18.11 6.50 21.27
C ALA A 388 18.65 5.06 21.14
N GLU A 389 19.97 4.84 21.26
CA GLU A 389 20.56 3.49 21.25
C GLU A 389 20.03 2.64 22.41
N LYS A 390 19.96 3.21 23.62
CA LYS A 390 19.40 2.53 24.79
C LYS A 390 17.94 2.12 24.58
N LEU A 391 17.12 2.99 23.98
CA LEU A 391 15.73 2.69 23.68
C LEU A 391 15.62 1.47 22.75
N ILE A 392 16.41 1.42 21.67
CA ILE A 392 16.45 0.29 20.73
C ILE A 392 16.85 -1.01 21.43
N LEU A 393 17.84 -0.96 22.32
CA LEU A 393 18.32 -2.14 23.04
C LEU A 393 17.33 -2.63 24.10
N SER A 394 16.52 -1.72 24.66
CA SER A 394 15.57 -2.03 25.74
C SER A 394 14.20 -2.53 25.26
N MET A 395 13.92 -2.45 23.95
CA MET A 395 12.58 -2.73 23.46
C MET A 395 12.27 -4.24 23.42
N PRO A 396 11.02 -4.65 23.68
CA PRO A 396 10.62 -6.06 23.78
C PRO A 396 10.47 -6.75 22.41
N ILE A 397 10.70 -6.03 21.32
CA ILE A 397 10.51 -6.50 19.94
C ILE A 397 11.87 -6.44 19.22
N LYS A 398 12.11 -7.34 18.27
CA LYS A 398 13.35 -7.31 17.49
C LYS A 398 13.42 -6.02 16.65
N PRO A 399 14.53 -5.26 16.67
CA PRO A 399 14.70 -4.10 15.80
C PRO A 399 14.68 -4.45 14.33
N ASP A 400 14.03 -3.61 13.54
CA ASP A 400 14.05 -3.65 12.09
C ASP A 400 15.16 -2.77 11.51
N ASP A 401 15.32 -2.81 10.19
CA ASP A 401 16.30 -2.01 9.46
C ASP A 401 15.98 -0.50 9.50
N VAL A 402 14.69 -0.14 9.59
CA VAL A 402 14.23 1.25 9.55
C VAL A 402 14.69 2.01 10.79
N ILE A 403 14.54 1.43 11.98
CA ILE A 403 14.97 2.05 13.25
C ILE A 403 16.49 2.28 13.26
N TRP A 404 17.27 1.28 12.86
CA TRP A 404 18.73 1.40 12.81
C TRP A 404 19.19 2.41 11.75
N LYS A 405 18.49 2.53 10.61
CA LYS A 405 18.74 3.59 9.62
C LYS A 405 18.47 4.98 10.19
N ALA A 406 17.41 5.16 10.98
CA ALA A 406 17.11 6.43 11.64
C ALA A 406 18.25 6.83 12.59
N LEU A 407 18.72 5.91 13.45
CA LEU A 407 19.86 6.16 14.33
C LEU A 407 21.16 6.41 13.57
N LEU A 408 21.44 5.66 12.50
CA LEU A 408 22.62 5.89 11.64
C LEU A 408 22.59 7.27 10.98
N GLY A 409 21.41 7.71 10.53
CA GLY A 409 21.18 9.05 10.00
C GLY A 409 21.45 10.14 11.04
N ALA A 410 21.00 9.93 12.29
CA ALA A 410 21.27 10.83 13.40
C ALA A 410 22.75 10.87 13.80
N CYS A 411 23.43 9.72 13.82
CA CYS A 411 24.89 9.65 14.05
C CYS A 411 25.66 10.45 13.00
N ARG A 412 25.23 10.38 11.73
CA ARG A 412 25.81 11.18 10.65
C ARG A 412 25.55 12.68 10.86
N LEU A 413 24.33 13.06 11.25
CA LEU A 413 23.95 14.45 11.47
C LEU A 413 24.77 15.11 12.58
N HIS A 414 24.99 14.39 13.69
CA HIS A 414 25.71 14.90 14.87
C HIS A 414 27.19 14.52 14.90
N GLY A 415 27.71 13.90 13.85
CA GLY A 415 29.15 13.59 13.71
C GLY A 415 29.67 12.45 14.60
N HIS A 416 28.82 11.56 15.11
CA HIS A 416 29.20 10.52 16.07
C HIS A 416 29.71 9.23 15.38
N ILE A 417 30.97 9.23 14.95
CA ILE A 417 31.59 8.20 14.08
C ILE A 417 31.51 6.79 14.68
N GLU A 418 31.92 6.63 15.94
CA GLU A 418 32.08 5.30 16.55
C GLU A 418 30.74 4.54 16.62
N MET A 419 29.70 5.22 17.09
CA MET A 419 28.33 4.70 17.11
C MET A 419 27.82 4.41 15.69
N GLY A 420 28.04 5.34 14.74
CA GLY A 420 27.67 5.15 13.33
C GLY A 420 28.30 3.90 12.70
N GLN A 421 29.55 3.59 13.01
CA GLN A 421 30.21 2.36 12.55
C GLN A 421 29.62 1.09 13.16
N ARG A 422 29.35 1.10 14.48
CA ARG A 422 28.71 -0.04 15.17
C ARG A 422 27.32 -0.32 14.60
N VAL A 423 26.48 0.71 14.53
CA VAL A 423 25.12 0.64 13.98
C VAL A 423 25.13 0.20 12.52
N GLY A 424 26.03 0.77 11.71
CA GLY A 424 26.19 0.45 10.30
C GLY A 424 26.51 -1.01 10.01
N LYS A 425 27.44 -1.60 10.78
CA LYS A 425 27.76 -3.03 10.68
C LYS A 425 26.57 -3.90 11.06
N ARG A 426 25.88 -3.55 12.15
CA ARG A 426 24.68 -4.26 12.62
C ARG A 426 23.56 -4.24 11.58
N LEU A 427 23.38 -3.12 10.91
CA LEU A 427 22.36 -2.93 9.88
C LEU A 427 22.59 -3.85 8.67
N ILE A 428 23.85 -4.03 8.23
CA ILE A 428 24.20 -4.96 7.16
C ILE A 428 23.96 -6.42 7.57
N GLU A 429 24.27 -6.78 8.82
CA GLU A 429 23.99 -8.13 9.33
C GLU A 429 22.49 -8.44 9.37
N LEU A 430 21.67 -7.42 9.67
CA LEU A 430 20.22 -7.56 9.80
C LEU A 430 19.50 -7.67 8.45
N ALA A 431 19.92 -6.87 7.47
CA ALA A 431 19.29 -6.80 6.15
C ALA A 431 20.36 -6.83 5.03
N PRO A 432 20.97 -8.00 4.76
CA PRO A 432 22.12 -8.12 3.85
C PRO A 432 21.78 -7.88 2.38
N HIS A 433 20.50 -7.92 2.00
CA HIS A 433 20.04 -7.70 0.62
C HIS A 433 19.45 -6.29 0.41
N ASP A 434 19.37 -5.47 1.44
CA ASP A 434 18.77 -4.14 1.33
C ASP A 434 19.80 -3.08 0.90
N SER A 435 19.60 -2.52 -0.29
CA SER A 435 20.46 -1.48 -0.85
C SER A 435 20.50 -0.22 0.02
N GLY A 436 19.41 0.11 0.73
CA GLY A 436 19.32 1.29 1.58
C GLY A 436 20.32 1.25 2.74
N CYS A 437 20.56 0.07 3.32
CA CYS A 437 21.52 -0.15 4.40
C CYS A 437 22.96 0.16 3.98
N TYR A 438 23.39 -0.39 2.84
CA TYR A 438 24.73 -0.15 2.30
C TYR A 438 24.92 1.30 1.88
N VAL A 439 23.92 1.92 1.27
CA VAL A 439 23.98 3.33 0.88
C VAL A 439 24.08 4.22 2.12
N ALA A 440 23.27 3.98 3.16
CA ALA A 440 23.35 4.74 4.41
C ALA A 440 24.71 4.60 5.09
N LEU A 441 25.27 3.38 5.12
CA LEU A 441 26.60 3.13 5.67
C LEU A 441 27.71 3.77 4.85
N SER A 442 27.66 3.63 3.52
CA SER A 442 28.59 4.28 2.60
C SER A 442 28.55 5.80 2.78
N ASN A 443 27.35 6.37 2.94
CA ASN A 443 27.18 7.80 3.14
C ASN A 443 27.76 8.27 4.48
N MET A 444 27.61 7.47 5.54
CA MET A 444 28.24 7.74 6.84
C MET A 444 29.77 7.72 6.74
N TYR A 445 30.37 6.71 6.08
CA TYR A 445 31.82 6.69 5.89
C TYR A 445 32.33 7.87 5.05
N ALA A 446 31.59 8.25 4.01
CA ALA A 446 31.94 9.35 3.15
C ALA A 446 31.90 10.70 3.87
N SER A 447 30.91 10.95 4.75
CA SER A 447 30.83 12.20 5.52
C SER A 447 32.01 12.38 6.49
N PHE A 448 32.73 11.30 6.82
CA PHE A 448 33.92 11.32 7.66
C PHE A 448 35.23 11.14 6.87
N GLY A 449 35.19 11.19 5.52
CA GLY A 449 36.37 11.05 4.67
C GLY A 449 36.98 9.65 4.62
N ASN A 450 36.31 8.61 5.13
CA ASN A 450 36.81 7.23 5.14
C ASN A 450 36.54 6.52 3.81
N TRP A 451 37.23 6.93 2.75
CA TRP A 451 37.04 6.42 1.39
C TRP A 451 37.37 4.94 1.23
N VAL A 452 38.29 4.40 2.04
CA VAL A 452 38.62 2.97 2.06
C VAL A 452 37.39 2.15 2.45
N SER A 453 36.64 2.59 3.46
CA SER A 453 35.43 1.89 3.92
C SER A 453 34.26 2.08 2.95
N VAL A 454 34.17 3.23 2.28
CA VAL A 454 33.23 3.46 1.17
C VAL A 454 33.47 2.46 0.04
N ALA A 455 34.72 2.33 -0.42
CA ALA A 455 35.10 1.42 -1.50
C ALA A 455 34.78 -0.04 -1.14
N LYS A 456 35.10 -0.47 0.10
CA LYS A 456 34.74 -1.81 0.61
C LYS A 456 33.23 -2.05 0.62
N THR A 457 32.45 -1.05 1.04
CA THR A 457 30.98 -1.16 1.11
C THR A 457 30.38 -1.28 -0.30
N ARG A 458 30.85 -0.47 -1.26
CA ARG A 458 30.39 -0.51 -2.67
C ARG A 458 30.82 -1.80 -3.38
N LEU A 459 32.03 -2.29 -3.11
CA LEU A 459 32.49 -3.57 -3.64
C LEU A 459 31.57 -4.70 -3.21
N ARG A 460 31.21 -4.74 -1.91
CA ARG A 460 30.30 -5.74 -1.38
C ARG A 460 28.89 -5.65 -1.98
N MET A 461 28.38 -4.45 -2.25
CA MET A 461 27.13 -4.29 -3.00
C MET A 461 27.21 -4.92 -4.39
N LYS A 462 28.34 -4.72 -5.10
CA LYS A 462 28.58 -5.29 -6.43
C LYS A 462 28.67 -6.80 -6.40
N GLU A 463 29.39 -7.37 -5.43
CA GLU A 463 29.51 -8.83 -5.23
C GLU A 463 28.16 -9.50 -4.97
N LEU A 464 27.25 -8.82 -4.26
CA LEU A 464 25.91 -9.31 -3.95
C LEU A 464 24.85 -8.94 -5.02
N ASN A 465 25.25 -8.33 -6.13
CA ASN A 465 24.35 -7.81 -7.17
C ASN A 465 23.26 -6.85 -6.65
N ILE A 466 23.56 -6.10 -5.59
CA ILE A 466 22.62 -5.14 -4.98
C ILE A 466 22.70 -3.81 -5.74
N LYS A 467 21.59 -3.41 -6.36
CA LYS A 467 21.45 -2.13 -7.06
C LYS A 467 20.86 -1.06 -6.14
N LYS A 468 21.41 0.15 -6.20
CA LYS A 468 20.87 1.32 -5.51
C LYS A 468 19.57 1.76 -6.19
N VAL A 469 18.56 2.12 -5.39
CA VAL A 469 17.34 2.77 -5.88
C VAL A 469 17.69 4.20 -6.35
N PRO A 470 17.39 4.57 -7.61
CA PRO A 470 17.64 5.91 -8.10
C PRO A 470 16.73 6.93 -7.40
N GLY A 471 17.22 8.16 -7.28
CA GLY A 471 16.40 9.26 -6.79
C GLY A 471 15.55 9.79 -7.93
N CYS A 472 14.23 9.74 -7.78
CA CYS A 472 13.27 10.22 -8.78
C CYS A 472 12.45 11.38 -8.20
N SER A 473 12.21 12.41 -9.02
CA SER A 473 11.32 13.51 -8.69
C SER A 473 10.15 13.56 -9.66
N TRP A 474 8.95 13.79 -9.17
CA TRP A 474 7.73 13.92 -9.97
C TRP A 474 7.15 15.33 -9.86
N ILE A 475 6.58 15.81 -10.96
CA ILE A 475 5.82 17.07 -11.03
C ILE A 475 4.60 16.87 -11.95
N GLU A 476 3.44 17.31 -11.48
CA GLU A 476 2.20 17.31 -12.26
C GLU A 476 2.04 18.68 -12.94
N ILE A 477 1.98 18.69 -14.27
CA ILE A 477 1.71 19.88 -15.08
C ILE A 477 0.63 19.54 -16.11
N ASP A 478 -0.42 20.36 -16.18
CA ASP A 478 -1.55 20.18 -17.09
C ASP A 478 -2.16 18.76 -17.06
N GLY A 479 -2.24 18.18 -15.85
CA GLY A 479 -2.76 16.84 -15.63
C GLY A 479 -1.83 15.72 -16.12
N THR A 480 -0.58 16.00 -16.49
CA THR A 480 0.43 14.99 -16.84
C THR A 480 1.50 14.90 -15.76
N ILE A 481 1.78 13.68 -15.32
CA ILE A 481 2.80 13.41 -14.29
C ILE A 481 4.12 13.17 -15.03
N ASN A 482 5.07 14.07 -14.82
CA ASN A 482 6.40 13.99 -15.42
C ASN A 482 7.39 13.48 -14.37
N GLU A 483 8.16 12.47 -14.73
CA GLU A 483 9.16 11.83 -13.88
C GLU A 483 10.55 12.23 -14.35
N PHE A 484 11.40 12.60 -13.40
CA PHE A 484 12.79 12.99 -13.67
C PHE A 484 13.74 12.13 -12.85
N VAL A 485 14.68 11.51 -13.57
CA VAL A 485 15.79 10.73 -13.02
C VAL A 485 17.09 11.36 -13.52
N VAL A 486 18.13 11.34 -12.69
CA VAL A 486 19.46 11.83 -13.08
C VAL A 486 20.01 10.94 -14.20
N GLU A 487 20.64 11.53 -15.22
CA GLU A 487 21.15 10.85 -16.44
C GLU A 487 20.06 10.35 -17.41
N ASP A 488 18.79 10.75 -17.23
CA ASP A 488 17.71 10.47 -18.17
C ASP A 488 17.42 11.67 -19.08
N ASP A 489 17.86 11.57 -20.34
CA ASP A 489 17.60 12.56 -21.40
C ASP A 489 16.40 12.18 -22.30
N SER A 490 15.58 11.20 -21.90
CA SER A 490 14.44 10.74 -22.71
C SER A 490 13.29 11.75 -22.82
N HIS A 491 13.29 12.79 -21.98
CA HIS A 491 12.20 13.76 -21.94
C HIS A 491 12.15 14.60 -23.23
N PRO A 492 10.96 14.78 -23.87
CA PRO A 492 10.85 15.51 -25.15
C PRO A 492 11.38 16.94 -25.13
N ARG A 493 11.37 17.58 -23.95
CA ARG A 493 11.84 18.96 -23.71
C ARG A 493 13.20 19.02 -22.97
N ALA A 494 14.02 17.97 -23.03
CA ALA A 494 15.29 17.91 -22.30
C ALA A 494 16.22 19.11 -22.59
N GLN A 495 16.28 19.56 -23.85
CA GLN A 495 17.09 20.73 -24.24
C GLN A 495 16.65 22.02 -23.53
N GLU A 496 15.34 22.29 -23.47
CA GLU A 496 14.81 23.48 -22.78
C GLU A 496 15.05 23.41 -21.27
N ILE A 497 14.94 22.22 -20.68
CA ILE A 497 15.20 22.00 -19.25
C ILE A 497 16.67 22.30 -18.93
N ASN A 498 17.60 21.81 -19.76
CA ASN A 498 19.03 22.05 -19.58
C ASN A 498 19.37 23.54 -19.66
N LEU A 499 18.82 24.27 -20.64
CA LEU A 499 18.98 25.73 -20.73
C LEU A 499 18.43 26.45 -19.49
N MET A 500 17.27 26.03 -18.99
CA MET A 500 16.69 26.62 -17.76
C MET A 500 17.53 26.32 -16.52
N LEU A 501 18.14 25.14 -16.42
CA LEU A 501 19.07 24.81 -15.33
C LEU A 501 20.30 25.73 -15.37
N GLU A 502 20.79 26.08 -16.57
CA GLU A 502 21.97 26.94 -16.74
C GLU A 502 21.66 28.37 -16.29
N GLU A 503 20.50 28.87 -16.69
CA GLU A 503 19.99 30.18 -16.25
C GLU A 503 19.80 30.19 -14.72
N THR A 504 19.13 29.18 -14.17
CA THR A 504 18.84 29.08 -12.74
C THR A 504 20.14 29.09 -11.93
N THR A 505 21.14 28.33 -12.38
CA THR A 505 22.44 28.24 -11.72
C THR A 505 23.23 29.54 -11.79
N THR A 506 23.18 30.22 -12.94
CA THR A 506 23.80 31.53 -13.09
C THR A 506 23.18 32.54 -12.12
N LYS A 507 21.85 32.60 -12.02
CA LYS A 507 21.16 33.48 -11.07
C LYS A 507 21.43 33.10 -9.61
N LEU A 508 21.52 31.82 -9.30
CA LEU A 508 21.88 31.34 -7.97
C LEU A 508 23.28 31.83 -7.57
N ARG A 509 24.27 31.68 -8.46
CA ARG A 509 25.64 32.18 -8.23
C ARG A 509 25.66 33.71 -8.01
N MET A 510 24.88 34.47 -8.79
CA MET A 510 24.74 35.92 -8.60
C MET A 510 24.09 36.28 -7.26
N ALA A 511 23.20 35.45 -6.74
CA ALA A 511 22.59 35.61 -5.42
C ALA A 511 23.49 35.16 -4.25
N GLY A 512 24.73 34.74 -4.53
CA GLY A 512 25.70 34.31 -3.51
C GLY A 512 25.60 32.85 -3.11
N TYR A 513 24.86 32.03 -3.85
CA TYR A 513 24.81 30.58 -3.62
C TYR A 513 26.17 29.94 -3.94
N LYS A 514 26.65 29.12 -3.00
CA LYS A 514 27.81 28.24 -3.20
C LYS A 514 27.34 26.80 -3.03
N PRO A 515 27.56 25.92 -4.02
CA PRO A 515 27.23 24.51 -3.89
C PRO A 515 27.92 23.91 -2.67
N ASP A 516 27.17 23.16 -1.85
CA ASP A 516 27.75 22.46 -0.71
C ASP A 516 28.19 21.05 -1.14
N THR A 517 29.45 20.92 -1.54
CA THR A 517 30.04 19.66 -2.02
C THR A 517 30.18 18.61 -0.92
N THR A 518 30.01 18.97 0.35
CA THR A 518 29.99 17.99 1.47
C THR A 518 28.83 17.01 1.36
N HIS A 519 27.78 17.37 0.63
CA HIS A 519 26.64 16.50 0.36
C HIS A 519 26.86 15.53 -0.81
N VAL A 520 27.93 15.69 -1.58
CA VAL A 520 28.31 14.75 -2.65
C VAL A 520 29.26 13.71 -2.08
N LEU A 521 28.70 12.56 -1.75
CA LEU A 521 29.40 11.45 -1.10
C LEU A 521 30.07 10.52 -2.13
N LEU A 522 30.65 11.13 -3.17
CA LEU A 522 31.41 10.47 -4.23
C LEU A 522 32.87 10.94 -4.14
N ASN A 523 33.80 10.00 -4.37
CA ASN A 523 35.23 10.30 -4.44
C ASN A 523 35.57 10.75 -5.87
N ILE A 524 35.16 11.97 -6.20
CA ILE A 524 35.39 12.65 -7.49
C ILE A 524 35.98 14.03 -7.19
N ASP A 525 36.55 14.68 -8.20
CA ASP A 525 37.13 16.01 -8.03
C ASP A 525 36.05 17.03 -7.66
N GLU A 526 36.43 18.14 -7.01
CA GLU A 526 35.46 19.14 -6.52
C GLU A 526 34.61 19.73 -7.66
N GLU A 527 35.17 19.89 -8.87
CA GLU A 527 34.43 20.33 -10.06
C GLU A 527 33.34 19.32 -10.48
N ASP A 528 33.65 18.01 -10.42
CA ASP A 528 32.68 16.95 -10.71
C ASP A 528 31.63 16.82 -9.60
N LYS A 529 31.97 17.14 -8.34
CA LYS A 529 30.99 17.22 -7.24
C LYS A 529 30.01 18.36 -7.47
N GLU A 530 30.50 19.54 -7.84
CA GLU A 530 29.63 20.68 -8.20
C GLU A 530 28.72 20.32 -9.39
N GLY A 531 29.25 19.63 -10.39
CA GLY A 531 28.49 19.10 -11.52
C GLY A 531 27.39 18.11 -11.11
N ALA A 532 27.67 17.19 -10.19
CA ALA A 532 26.67 16.23 -9.71
C ALA A 532 25.50 16.90 -8.97
N LEU A 533 25.76 17.97 -8.19
CA LEU A 533 24.72 18.73 -7.48
C LEU A 533 23.81 19.49 -8.43
N TYR A 534 24.30 19.86 -9.61
CA TYR A 534 23.55 20.61 -10.60
C TYR A 534 22.39 19.79 -11.18
N TYR A 535 22.64 18.51 -11.48
CA TYR A 535 21.68 17.61 -12.12
C TYR A 535 20.84 16.79 -11.14
N HIS A 536 20.72 17.20 -9.88
CA HIS A 536 19.78 16.56 -8.97
C HIS A 536 18.35 16.67 -9.52
N SER A 537 17.64 15.55 -9.56
CA SER A 537 16.27 15.42 -10.11
C SER A 537 15.27 16.46 -9.60
N GLU A 538 15.43 16.96 -8.38
CA GLU A 538 14.64 18.05 -7.79
C GLU A 538 14.83 19.36 -8.56
N LYS A 539 16.08 19.71 -8.91
CA LYS A 539 16.40 20.90 -9.69
C LYS A 539 15.89 20.75 -11.13
N ILE A 540 16.02 19.56 -11.71
CA ILE A 540 15.47 19.23 -13.04
C ILE A 540 13.94 19.44 -13.05
N ALA A 541 13.24 18.89 -12.05
CA ALA A 541 11.79 19.04 -11.93
C ALA A 541 11.36 20.51 -11.73
N ILE A 542 12.13 21.29 -10.95
CA ILE A 542 11.88 22.73 -10.79
C ILE A 542 12.09 23.47 -12.11
N ALA A 543 13.19 23.20 -12.82
CA ALA A 543 13.48 23.83 -14.11
C ALA A 543 12.35 23.54 -15.11
N PHE A 544 11.91 22.28 -15.19
CA PHE A 544 10.74 21.92 -16.01
C PHE A 544 9.46 22.66 -15.56
N GLY A 545 9.23 22.80 -14.26
CA GLY A 545 8.12 23.58 -13.71
C GLY A 545 8.18 25.06 -14.10
N LEU A 546 9.37 25.67 -14.07
CA LEU A 546 9.60 27.07 -14.42
C LEU A 546 9.31 27.36 -15.90
N ILE A 547 9.74 26.48 -16.81
CA ILE A 547 9.51 26.66 -18.27
C ILE A 547 8.06 26.34 -18.70
N SER A 548 7.34 25.55 -17.90
CA SER A 548 6.02 25.04 -18.30
C SER A 548 4.86 25.81 -17.68
N THR A 549 5.11 26.67 -16.69
CA THR A 549 4.03 27.37 -15.97
C THR A 549 4.27 28.88 -15.93
N GLY A 550 3.18 29.66 -15.89
CA GLY A 550 3.25 31.12 -15.84
C GLY A 550 3.95 31.66 -14.57
N PRO A 551 4.45 32.91 -14.60
CA PRO A 551 5.09 33.55 -13.44
C PRO A 551 4.22 33.47 -12.18
N LYS A 552 4.86 33.32 -11.01
CA LYS A 552 4.21 33.18 -9.69
C LYS A 552 3.33 31.94 -9.48
N THR A 553 3.19 31.07 -10.48
CA THR A 553 2.47 29.80 -10.31
C THR A 553 3.22 28.90 -9.32
N GLN A 554 2.49 28.37 -8.33
CA GLN A 554 3.03 27.44 -7.34
C GLN A 554 3.52 26.16 -8.02
N LEU A 555 4.73 25.71 -7.64
CA LEU A 555 5.29 24.44 -8.10
C LEU A 555 5.16 23.40 -7.00
N GLN A 556 4.78 22.18 -7.36
CA GLN A 556 4.68 21.06 -6.43
C GLN A 556 5.46 19.87 -6.93
N ILE A 557 6.42 19.42 -6.13
CA ILE A 557 7.34 18.34 -6.49
C ILE A 557 7.30 17.26 -5.42
N VAL A 558 7.29 16.01 -5.85
CA VAL A 558 7.40 14.85 -4.96
C VAL A 558 8.73 14.17 -5.21
N LYS A 559 9.43 13.82 -4.13
CA LYS A 559 10.70 13.10 -4.14
C LYS A 559 10.56 11.77 -3.40
N ASN A 560 11.07 10.69 -3.99
CA ASN A 560 11.06 9.37 -3.35
C ASN A 560 12.06 9.22 -2.19
N LEU A 561 13.13 10.01 -2.21
CA LEU A 561 14.17 10.06 -1.20
C LEU A 561 14.07 11.33 -0.35
N ARG A 562 14.88 11.41 0.69
CA ARG A 562 15.07 12.65 1.45
C ARG A 562 15.91 13.62 0.61
N ILE A 563 15.48 14.88 0.52
CA ILE A 563 16.24 15.92 -0.19
C ILE A 563 17.61 16.12 0.48
N CYS A 564 18.65 16.52 -0.27
CA CYS A 564 19.94 16.85 0.34
C CYS A 564 19.96 18.32 0.82
N GLY A 565 20.90 18.65 1.71
CA GLY A 565 21.02 20.02 2.25
C GLY A 565 21.32 21.06 1.18
N ASP A 566 22.10 20.70 0.16
CA ASP A 566 22.38 21.55 -1.00
C ASP A 566 21.10 21.87 -1.79
N CYS A 567 20.31 20.85 -2.15
CA CYS A 567 19.02 21.05 -2.80
C CYS A 567 18.12 21.93 -1.93
N HIS A 568 18.02 21.65 -0.62
CA HIS A 568 17.21 22.45 0.30
C HIS A 568 17.63 23.93 0.30
N ALA A 569 18.94 24.22 0.36
CA ALA A 569 19.46 25.59 0.32
C ALA A 569 19.24 26.28 -1.03
N SER A 570 19.48 25.56 -2.13
CA SER A 570 19.29 26.11 -3.49
C SER A 570 17.82 26.43 -3.75
N ILE A 571 16.88 25.58 -3.33
CA ILE A 571 15.45 25.77 -3.57
C ILE A 571 14.91 26.97 -2.80
N LYS A 572 15.41 27.24 -1.58
CA LYS A 572 15.13 28.49 -0.88
C LYS A 572 15.46 29.70 -1.75
N LEU A 573 16.67 29.75 -2.29
CA LEU A 573 17.10 30.87 -3.12
C LEU A 573 16.32 30.94 -4.45
N ILE A 574 16.01 29.80 -5.08
CA ILE A 574 15.16 29.76 -6.28
C ILE A 574 13.78 30.37 -5.98
N SER A 575 13.16 30.02 -4.85
CA SER A 575 11.85 30.58 -4.45
C SER A 575 11.86 32.11 -4.36
N LYS A 576 12.98 32.68 -3.90
CA LYS A 576 13.19 34.13 -3.81
C LYS A 576 13.50 34.78 -5.15
N ILE A 577 14.37 34.17 -5.96
CA ILE A 577 14.83 34.72 -7.25
C ILE A 577 13.68 34.79 -8.26
N TYR A 578 12.84 33.74 -8.30
CA TYR A 578 11.75 33.63 -9.27
C TYR A 578 10.39 34.10 -8.72
N ASP A 579 10.34 34.58 -7.47
CA ASP A 579 9.10 34.98 -6.78
C ASP A 579 8.02 33.88 -6.88
N ARG A 580 8.38 32.66 -6.45
CA ARG A 580 7.53 31.48 -6.55
C ARG A 580 7.49 30.70 -5.24
N ARG A 581 6.28 30.30 -4.86
CA ARG A 581 6.07 29.27 -3.83
C ARG A 581 6.38 27.89 -4.43
N ILE A 582 7.34 27.19 -3.83
CA ILE A 582 7.74 25.84 -4.23
C ILE A 582 7.45 24.90 -3.07
N ILE A 583 6.65 23.87 -3.31
CA ILE A 583 6.34 22.84 -2.32
C ILE A 583 7.06 21.57 -2.74
N VAL A 584 7.92 21.04 -1.87
CA VAL A 584 8.60 19.76 -2.11
C VAL A 584 8.20 18.78 -1.02
N ARG A 585 7.58 17.67 -1.40
CA ARG A 585 7.35 16.52 -0.51
C ARG A 585 8.50 15.55 -0.65
N ASP A 586 9.25 15.32 0.42
CA ASP A 586 10.20 14.21 0.49
C ASP A 586 9.54 12.95 1.08
N ARG A 587 10.33 11.92 1.37
CA ARG A 587 9.82 10.67 1.96
C ARG A 587 9.09 10.86 3.29
N SER A 588 9.44 11.88 4.06
CA SER A 588 9.01 12.09 5.45
C SER A 588 8.09 13.29 5.66
N ARG A 589 8.29 14.39 4.92
CA ARG A 589 7.63 15.67 5.18
C ARG A 589 7.52 16.55 3.95
N PHE A 590 6.76 17.63 4.11
CA PHE A 590 6.75 18.75 3.19
C PHE A 590 7.75 19.84 3.61
N HIS A 591 8.34 20.43 2.59
CA HIS A 591 9.12 21.65 2.64
C HIS A 591 8.39 22.70 1.81
N HIS A 592 7.88 23.73 2.48
CA HIS A 592 7.23 24.86 1.82
C HIS A 592 8.24 25.99 1.71
N PHE A 593 8.74 26.22 0.49
CA PHE A 593 9.71 27.26 0.19
C PHE A 593 9.01 28.51 -0.33
N GLU A 594 9.23 29.63 0.35
CA GLU A 594 8.65 30.92 0.00
C GLU A 594 9.59 32.05 0.44
N ASN A 595 9.86 32.99 -0.46
CA ASN A 595 10.68 34.17 -0.19
C ASN A 595 12.08 33.89 0.40
N GLY A 596 12.67 32.73 0.12
CA GLY A 596 13.99 32.36 0.67
C GLY A 596 13.95 31.59 1.99
N PHE A 597 12.76 31.32 2.53
CA PHE A 597 12.57 30.57 3.77
C PHE A 597 11.93 29.21 3.48
N CYS A 598 12.15 28.26 4.38
CA CYS A 598 11.46 26.97 4.36
C CYS A 598 10.67 26.79 5.67
N SER A 599 9.49 26.21 5.58
CA SER A 599 8.64 25.89 6.75
C SER A 599 9.30 24.96 7.78
N CYS A 600 10.39 24.29 7.44
CA CYS A 600 11.11 23.42 8.37
C CYS A 600 12.08 24.16 9.32
N MET A 601 12.35 25.45 9.09
CA MET A 601 13.30 26.23 9.89
C MET A 601 14.70 25.57 9.99
N ASP A 602 15.10 24.85 8.94
CA ASP A 602 16.35 24.06 8.88
C ASP A 602 16.45 22.92 9.92
N TYR A 603 15.34 22.58 10.57
CA TYR A 603 15.20 21.42 11.42
C TYR A 603 14.44 20.31 10.68
N TRP A 604 15.16 19.42 9.99
CA TRP A 604 14.55 18.35 9.19
C TRP A 604 15.41 17.11 9.05
#